data_AF-A0A3N5S592-F1
#
_entry.id   AF-A0A3N5S592-F1
#
_cell.length_a   1.000
_cell.length_b   1.000
_cell.length_c   1.000
_cell.angle_alpha   90.00
_cell.angle_beta   90.00
_cell.angle_gamma   90.00
#
_symmetry.space_group_name_H-M   'P 1'
#
loop_
_entity.id
_entity.type
_entity.pdbx_description
1 polymer ?
#
loop_
_entity_poly.entity_id
_entity_poly.type
_entity_poly.pdbx_seq_one_letter_code
_entity_poly.pdbx_strand_id
1 'polypeptide(L)'
;MATKIKAAEIIMKSGELMLIANGRKPGVLPSILRGEKVGTLFMGGKNHMQSRKRWIAFNMKSSGGISIDSGAVNALVESKKSLLASGVIGVVGKFNPGDAVDVMDANGNVIGKGISNYSAVELGLIKGKKTREIRGILSGTYYEEVINRDDMIIHDVI
;
A
#
# COMPACT_ATOMS: atom_id res chain seq x y z
N MET A 1 17.97 -1.01 -19.29
CA MET A 1 17.91 -2.05 -18.23
C MET A 1 17.21 -1.60 -16.96
N ALA A 2 17.37 -0.35 -16.51
CA ALA A 2 16.82 0.16 -15.24
C ALA A 2 15.34 -0.18 -14.97
N THR A 3 14.44 0.00 -15.95
CA THR A 3 13.01 -0.31 -15.78
C THR A 3 12.72 -1.80 -15.57
N LYS A 4 13.53 -2.69 -16.14
CA LYS A 4 13.41 -4.13 -15.91
C LYS A 4 13.88 -4.54 -14.51
N ILE A 5 14.89 -3.84 -13.98
CA ILE A 5 15.36 -4.05 -12.60
C ILE A 5 14.32 -3.53 -11.60
N LYS A 6 13.72 -2.35 -11.84
CA LYS A 6 12.59 -1.87 -11.01
C LYS A 6 11.41 -2.85 -11.02
N ALA A 7 11.08 -3.42 -12.18
CA ALA A 7 10.07 -4.47 -12.25
C ALA A 7 10.47 -5.71 -11.43
N ALA A 8 11.73 -6.15 -11.51
CA ALA A 8 12.22 -7.26 -10.71
C ALA A 8 12.12 -7.00 -9.21
N GLU A 9 12.46 -5.78 -8.73
CA GLU A 9 12.30 -5.40 -7.32
C GLU A 9 10.83 -5.52 -6.85
N ILE A 10 9.88 -5.08 -7.67
CA ILE A 10 8.44 -5.18 -7.38
C ILE A 10 7.99 -6.64 -7.29
N ILE A 11 8.39 -7.47 -8.25
CA ILE A 11 8.05 -8.89 -8.30
C ILE A 11 8.71 -9.64 -7.13
N MET A 12 9.97 -9.33 -6.80
CA MET A 12 10.66 -9.93 -5.67
C MET A 12 10.00 -9.58 -4.33
N LYS A 13 9.62 -8.31 -4.12
CA LYS A 13 8.85 -7.86 -2.93
C LYS A 13 7.48 -8.51 -2.82
N SER A 14 6.94 -8.98 -3.95
CA SER A 14 5.68 -9.71 -4.02
C SER A 14 5.80 -11.20 -3.68
N GLY A 15 7.02 -11.71 -3.51
CA GLY A 15 7.29 -13.14 -3.29
C GLY A 15 7.19 -13.99 -4.55
N GLU A 16 7.40 -13.38 -5.72
CA GLU A 16 7.20 -14.00 -7.03
C GLU A 16 8.53 -14.11 -7.80
N LEU A 17 8.50 -14.84 -8.92
CA LEU A 17 9.66 -15.03 -9.79
C LEU A 17 9.59 -14.12 -11.02
N MET A 18 10.71 -13.49 -11.37
CA MET A 18 10.86 -12.79 -12.66
C MET A 18 12.10 -13.29 -13.38
N LEU A 19 11.96 -13.59 -14.67
CA LEU A 19 13.08 -13.95 -15.53
C LEU A 19 13.30 -12.89 -16.62
N ILE A 20 14.53 -12.41 -16.75
CA ILE A 20 14.95 -11.57 -17.88
C ILE A 20 15.83 -12.41 -18.80
N ALA A 21 15.40 -12.62 -20.05
CA ALA A 21 16.16 -13.35 -21.06
C ALA A 21 16.25 -12.58 -22.39
N ASN A 22 17.23 -12.94 -23.22
CA ASN A 22 17.37 -12.37 -24.56
C ASN A 22 16.33 -12.99 -25.51
N GLY A 23 15.31 -12.20 -25.88
CA GLY A 23 14.25 -12.64 -26.79
C GLY A 23 14.71 -13.00 -28.21
N ARG A 24 15.92 -12.59 -28.63
CA ARG A 24 16.49 -12.96 -29.93
C ARG A 24 17.14 -14.35 -29.93
N LYS A 25 17.30 -14.99 -28.77
CA LYS A 25 17.83 -16.36 -28.69
C LYS A 25 16.76 -17.34 -29.22
N PRO A 26 17.02 -18.10 -30.30
CA PRO A 26 16.06 -19.09 -30.78
C PRO A 26 15.73 -20.11 -29.69
N GLY A 27 14.46 -20.48 -29.57
CA GLY A 27 14.00 -21.46 -28.59
C GLY A 27 14.10 -21.02 -27.12
N VAL A 28 14.23 -19.71 -26.85
CA VAL A 28 14.35 -19.19 -25.48
C VAL A 28 13.16 -19.58 -24.59
N LEU A 29 11.93 -19.49 -25.08
CA LEU A 29 10.73 -19.83 -24.29
C LEU A 29 10.68 -21.32 -23.89
N PRO A 30 10.82 -22.30 -24.82
CA PRO A 30 10.93 -23.70 -24.43
C PRO A 30 12.06 -23.99 -23.44
N SER A 31 13.23 -23.34 -23.61
CA SER A 31 14.38 -23.52 -22.71
C SER A 31 14.05 -23.07 -21.28
N ILE A 32 13.34 -21.94 -21.15
CA ILE A 32 12.85 -21.42 -19.87
C ILE A 32 11.88 -22.41 -19.22
N LEU A 33 10.90 -22.91 -19.96
CA LEU A 33 9.88 -23.83 -19.44
C LEU A 33 10.48 -25.18 -19.01
N ARG A 34 11.60 -25.60 -19.59
CA ARG A 34 12.37 -26.78 -19.16
C ARG A 34 13.27 -26.52 -17.95
N GLY A 35 13.32 -25.30 -17.42
CA GLY A 35 14.17 -24.95 -16.29
C GLY A 35 15.66 -24.81 -16.62
N GLU A 36 16.01 -24.62 -17.91
CA GLU A 36 17.39 -24.39 -18.30
C GLU A 36 17.92 -23.05 -17.79
N LYS A 37 19.21 -22.97 -17.50
CA LYS A 37 19.87 -21.72 -17.06
C LYS A 37 19.98 -20.74 -18.22
N VAL A 38 18.97 -19.87 -18.37
CA VAL A 38 18.92 -18.86 -19.43
C VAL A 38 18.58 -17.48 -18.86
N GLY A 39 19.40 -16.48 -19.15
CA GLY A 39 19.16 -15.11 -18.71
C GLY A 39 19.45 -14.92 -17.21
N THR A 40 18.64 -14.11 -16.55
CA THR A 40 18.77 -13.78 -15.12
C THR A 40 17.45 -14.00 -14.41
N LEU A 41 17.44 -14.90 -13.43
CA LEU A 41 16.29 -15.20 -12.58
C LEU A 41 16.37 -14.39 -11.29
N PHE A 42 15.31 -13.64 -11.02
CA PHE A 42 15.08 -12.90 -9.79
C PHE A 42 14.09 -13.69 -8.94
N MET A 43 14.51 -14.05 -7.73
CA MET A 43 13.71 -14.84 -6.79
C MET A 43 13.17 -13.96 -5.68
N GLY A 44 11.84 -13.86 -5.58
CA GLY A 44 11.19 -13.26 -4.42
C GLY A 44 11.38 -14.11 -3.16
N GLY A 45 11.33 -13.45 -2.00
CA GLY A 45 11.35 -14.14 -0.71
C GLY A 45 10.08 -14.97 -0.46
N LYS A 46 10.02 -15.69 0.66
CA LYS A 46 8.86 -16.54 1.02
C LYS A 46 7.58 -15.77 1.35
N ASN A 47 7.66 -14.45 1.50
CA ASN A 47 6.52 -13.62 1.86
C ASN A 47 5.70 -13.27 0.61
N HIS A 48 4.59 -13.98 0.44
CA HIS A 48 3.66 -13.70 -0.65
C HIS A 48 2.77 -12.51 -0.29
N MET A 49 2.88 -11.42 -1.04
CA MET A 49 2.01 -10.26 -0.88
C MET A 49 0.68 -10.54 -1.59
N GLN A 50 -0.44 -10.41 -0.89
CA GLN A 50 -1.77 -10.58 -1.49
C GLN A 50 -1.96 -9.64 -2.69
N SER A 51 -2.59 -10.13 -3.77
CA SER A 51 -2.78 -9.41 -5.04
C SER A 51 -3.36 -8.00 -4.87
N ARG A 52 -4.29 -7.81 -3.93
CA ARG A 52 -4.88 -6.50 -3.62
C ARG A 52 -3.86 -5.52 -3.05
N LYS A 53 -3.05 -5.96 -2.09
CA LYS A 53 -1.98 -5.13 -1.49
C LYS A 53 -0.87 -4.80 -2.51
N ARG A 54 -0.57 -5.72 -3.43
CA ARG A 54 0.34 -5.46 -4.57
C ARG A 54 -0.19 -4.36 -5.49
N TRP A 55 -1.49 -4.40 -5.81
CA TRP A 55 -2.14 -3.37 -6.62
C TRP A 55 -2.03 -1.99 -5.97
N ILE A 56 -2.36 -1.91 -4.68
CA ILE A 56 -2.26 -0.67 -3.89
C ILE A 56 -0.80 -0.17 -3.88
N ALA A 57 0.15 -1.03 -3.55
CA ALA A 57 1.55 -0.65 -3.42
C ALA A 57 2.13 -0.07 -4.71
N PHE A 58 1.93 -0.76 -5.84
CA PHE A 58 2.71 -0.53 -7.05
C PHE A 58 1.93 0.07 -8.23
N ASN A 59 0.59 -0.09 -8.27
CA ASN A 59 -0.22 0.34 -9.40
C ASN A 59 -1.08 1.57 -9.09
N MET A 60 -1.24 1.93 -7.81
CA MET A 60 -1.98 3.13 -7.41
C MET A 60 -1.04 4.27 -7.04
N LYS A 61 -1.19 5.39 -7.75
CA LYS A 61 -0.53 6.65 -7.39
C LYS A 61 -1.29 7.29 -6.24
N SER A 62 -0.57 7.75 -5.22
CA SER A 62 -1.16 8.45 -4.08
C SER A 62 -1.64 9.84 -4.49
N SER A 63 -2.89 10.18 -4.16
CA SER A 63 -3.51 11.49 -4.42
C SER A 63 -3.32 12.49 -3.26
N GLY A 64 -2.89 12.00 -2.10
CA GLY A 64 -2.60 12.78 -0.91
C GLY A 64 -2.01 11.92 0.20
N GLY A 65 -2.07 12.42 1.43
CA GLY A 65 -1.53 11.72 2.59
C GLY A 65 -2.29 11.95 3.88
N ILE A 66 -2.18 11.01 4.81
CA ILE A 66 -2.79 11.02 6.14
C ILE A 66 -1.67 10.87 7.16
N SER A 67 -1.49 11.86 8.03
CA SER A 67 -0.57 11.78 9.16
C SER A 67 -1.27 11.19 10.37
N ILE A 68 -0.62 10.26 11.04
CA ILE A 68 -1.18 9.50 12.17
C ILE A 68 -0.32 9.64 13.43
N ASP A 69 -0.94 9.48 14.60
CA ASP A 69 -0.23 9.47 15.88
C ASP A 69 0.55 8.17 16.11
N SER A 70 1.41 8.15 17.13
CA SER A 70 2.23 6.99 17.47
C SER A 70 1.43 5.76 17.88
N GLY A 71 0.24 5.95 18.47
CA GLY A 71 -0.64 4.84 18.85
C GLY A 71 -1.21 4.13 17.62
N ALA A 72 -1.58 4.91 16.61
CA ALA A 72 -2.00 4.42 15.32
C ALA A 72 -0.83 3.75 14.58
N VAL A 73 0.37 4.34 14.56
CA VAL A 73 1.57 3.68 14.00
C VAL A 73 1.74 2.29 14.59
N ASN A 74 1.75 2.17 15.92
CA ASN A 74 1.89 0.89 16.61
C ASN A 74 0.75 -0.08 16.26
N ALA A 75 -0.50 0.40 16.18
CA ALA A 75 -1.64 -0.43 15.82
C ALA A 75 -1.56 -0.97 14.38
N LEU A 76 -1.04 -0.19 13.45
CA LEU A 76 -0.87 -0.58 12.05
C LEU A 76 0.31 -1.54 11.87
N VAL A 77 1.46 -1.23 12.47
CA VAL A 77 2.71 -1.99 12.32
C VAL A 77 2.67 -3.31 13.10
N GLU A 78 2.38 -3.25 14.39
CA GLU A 78 2.47 -4.41 15.29
C GLU A 78 1.18 -5.24 15.27
N SER A 79 0.03 -4.57 15.32
CA SER A 79 -1.27 -5.25 15.48
C SER A 79 -2.01 -5.51 14.18
N LYS A 80 -1.50 -5.03 13.04
CA LYS A 80 -2.12 -5.18 11.70
C LYS A 80 -3.60 -4.79 11.69
N LYS A 81 -3.95 -3.73 12.42
CA LYS A 81 -5.32 -3.19 12.52
C LYS A 81 -5.58 -2.19 11.41
N SER A 82 -6.84 -1.83 11.24
CA SER A 82 -7.26 -0.75 10.35
C SER A 82 -6.97 0.62 10.97
N LEU A 83 -6.87 1.65 10.13
CA LEU A 83 -6.70 3.02 10.59
C LEU A 83 -8.07 3.59 10.97
N LEU A 84 -8.20 4.05 12.22
CA LEU A 84 -9.39 4.74 12.71
C LEU A 84 -9.18 6.26 12.70
N ALA A 85 -10.27 7.02 12.60
CA ALA A 85 -10.22 8.49 12.60
C ALA A 85 -9.59 9.06 13.87
N SER A 86 -9.72 8.36 15.01
CA SER A 86 -9.12 8.76 16.29
C SER A 86 -7.60 8.84 16.26
N GLY A 87 -6.95 8.08 15.38
CA GLY A 87 -5.50 8.06 15.22
C GLY A 87 -4.97 9.05 14.17
N VAL A 88 -5.86 9.79 13.50
CA VAL A 88 -5.49 10.74 12.45
C VAL A 88 -5.23 12.12 13.05
N ILE A 89 -4.05 12.68 12.78
CA ILE A 89 -3.62 14.01 13.26
C ILE A 89 -3.55 15.05 12.13
N GLY A 90 -3.32 14.61 10.89
CA GLY A 90 -3.16 15.49 9.74
C GLY A 90 -3.70 14.88 8.44
N VAL A 91 -4.09 15.76 7.51
CA VAL A 91 -4.55 15.41 6.16
C VAL A 91 -3.84 16.34 5.18
N VAL A 92 -3.24 15.78 4.14
CA VAL A 92 -2.44 16.50 3.15
C VAL A 92 -2.96 16.19 1.74
N GLY A 93 -3.07 17.22 0.91
CA GLY A 93 -3.51 17.09 -0.48
C GLY A 93 -5.04 17.02 -0.63
N LYS A 94 -5.49 16.47 -1.76
CA LYS A 94 -6.90 16.34 -2.10
C LYS A 94 -7.15 14.92 -2.62
N PHE A 95 -8.09 14.23 -2.00
CA PHE A 95 -8.49 12.88 -2.35
C PHE A 95 -9.95 12.64 -1.99
N ASN A 96 -10.55 11.67 -2.66
CA ASN A 96 -11.92 11.20 -2.46
C ASN A 96 -11.93 9.77 -1.89
N PRO A 97 -13.08 9.28 -1.40
CA PRO A 97 -13.22 7.87 -1.07
C PRO A 97 -12.83 6.99 -2.28
N GLY A 98 -12.05 5.93 -2.03
CA GLY A 98 -11.51 5.04 -3.07
C GLY A 98 -10.14 5.43 -3.62
N ASP A 99 -9.65 6.64 -3.33
CA ASP A 99 -8.31 7.06 -3.73
C ASP A 99 -7.23 6.44 -2.83
N ALA A 100 -6.07 6.16 -3.43
CA ALA A 100 -4.88 5.79 -2.66
C ALA A 100 -4.27 7.03 -2.00
N VAL A 101 -3.85 6.88 -0.75
CA VAL A 101 -3.19 7.89 0.06
C VAL A 101 -1.97 7.31 0.76
N ASP A 102 -0.94 8.13 0.92
CA ASP A 102 0.22 7.78 1.75
C ASP A 102 -0.15 7.88 3.23
N VAL A 103 0.29 6.91 4.03
CA VAL A 103 0.16 6.92 5.48
C VAL A 103 1.49 7.37 6.05
N MET A 104 1.48 8.46 6.82
CA MET A 104 2.68 9.11 7.35
C MET A 104 2.69 9.12 8.87
N ASP A 105 3.87 8.95 9.47
CA ASP A 105 4.04 9.19 10.90
C ASP A 105 3.97 10.70 11.23
N ALA A 106 4.07 11.04 12.53
CA ALA A 106 4.07 12.41 12.99
C ALA A 106 5.28 13.25 12.52
N ASN A 107 6.35 12.61 12.06
CA ASN A 107 7.55 13.25 11.51
C ASN A 107 7.45 13.47 10.00
N GLY A 108 6.39 12.99 9.34
CA GLY A 108 6.19 13.06 7.90
C GLY A 108 6.82 11.93 7.11
N ASN A 109 7.35 10.89 7.78
CA ASN A 109 7.86 9.71 7.08
C ASN A 109 6.71 8.86 6.56
N VAL A 110 6.75 8.48 5.29
CA VAL A 110 5.76 7.56 4.70
C VAL A 110 6.03 6.14 5.21
N ILE A 111 5.13 5.63 6.04
CA ILE A 111 5.21 4.27 6.61
C ILE A 111 4.35 3.27 5.84
N GLY A 112 3.48 3.74 4.96
CA GLY A 112 2.58 2.87 4.22
C GLY A 112 1.73 3.61 3.21
N LYS A 113 0.81 2.86 2.60
CA LYS A 113 -0.17 3.36 1.63
C LYS A 113 -1.47 2.60 1.81
N GLY A 114 -2.60 3.27 1.63
CA GLY A 114 -3.89 2.59 1.63
C GLY A 114 -4.97 3.32 0.87
N ILE A 115 -6.14 2.70 0.77
CA ILE A 115 -7.32 3.27 0.12
C ILE A 115 -8.17 3.95 1.18
N SER A 116 -8.44 5.25 1.00
CA SER A 116 -9.26 6.01 1.95
C SER A 116 -10.75 5.73 1.77
N ASN A 117 -11.48 5.52 2.86
CA ASN A 117 -12.95 5.48 2.89
C ASN A 117 -13.59 6.87 2.94
N TYR A 118 -12.79 7.91 3.16
CA TYR A 118 -13.22 9.29 3.30
C TYR A 118 -12.50 10.21 2.33
N SER A 119 -13.16 11.28 1.91
CA SER A 119 -12.48 12.40 1.26
C SER A 119 -11.56 13.14 2.25
N ALA A 120 -10.62 13.92 1.71
CA ALA A 120 -9.79 14.81 2.52
C ALA A 120 -10.62 15.80 3.36
N VAL A 121 -11.76 16.24 2.80
CA VAL A 121 -12.68 17.19 3.47
C VAL A 121 -13.37 16.51 4.64
N GLU A 122 -14.00 15.36 4.43
CA GLU A 122 -14.68 14.61 5.49
C GLU A 122 -13.70 14.19 6.58
N LEU A 123 -12.53 13.66 6.20
CA LEU A 123 -11.51 13.25 7.15
C LEU A 123 -10.99 14.44 7.97
N GLY A 124 -10.91 15.62 7.37
CA GLY A 124 -10.59 16.87 8.09
C GLY A 124 -11.59 17.21 9.19
N LEU A 125 -12.87 16.85 9.04
CA LEU A 125 -13.92 17.07 10.04
C LEU A 125 -13.90 16.03 11.17
N ILE A 126 -13.54 14.79 10.85
CA ILE A 126 -13.63 13.65 11.80
C ILE A 126 -12.28 13.23 12.40
N LYS A 127 -11.16 13.83 11.99
CA LYS A 127 -9.84 13.50 12.56
C LYS A 127 -9.83 13.65 14.08
N GLY A 128 -9.23 12.69 14.78
CA GLY A 128 -9.19 12.63 16.24
C GLY A 128 -10.52 12.24 16.91
N LYS A 129 -11.60 12.00 16.16
CA LYS A 129 -12.90 11.60 16.72
C LYS A 129 -13.02 10.10 16.88
N LYS A 130 -13.79 9.66 17.87
CA LYS A 130 -14.17 8.24 18.01
C LYS A 130 -15.25 7.90 17.00
N THR A 131 -15.29 6.64 16.56
CA THR A 131 -16.25 6.14 15.57
C THR A 131 -17.71 6.49 15.89
N ARG A 132 -18.10 6.45 17.17
CA ARG A 132 -19.45 6.81 17.64
C ARG A 132 -19.84 8.28 17.40
N GLU A 133 -18.86 9.18 17.33
CA GLU A 133 -19.07 10.62 17.13
C GLU A 133 -19.23 10.98 15.64
N ILE A 134 -18.68 10.14 14.74
CA ILE A 134 -18.65 10.38 13.30
C ILE A 134 -20.06 10.55 12.72
N ARG A 135 -21.02 9.72 13.16
CA ARG A 135 -22.40 9.75 12.69
C ARG A 135 -23.10 11.09 12.94
N GLY A 136 -22.70 11.82 13.99
CA GLY A 136 -23.24 13.15 14.29
C GLY A 136 -22.59 14.28 13.50
N ILE A 137 -21.45 14.02 12.85
CA ILE A 137 -20.64 15.02 12.13
C ILE A 137 -20.88 14.91 10.63
N LEU A 138 -20.92 13.70 10.09
CA LEU A 138 -21.09 13.45 8.66
C LEU A 138 -22.55 13.15 8.34
N SER A 139 -23.06 13.74 7.27
CA SER A 139 -24.38 13.44 6.73
C SER A 139 -24.28 12.28 5.73
N GLY A 140 -24.79 11.09 6.07
CA GLY A 140 -24.86 9.95 5.15
C GLY A 140 -24.22 8.65 5.68
N THR A 141 -23.80 7.79 4.77
CA THR A 141 -23.10 6.54 5.08
C THR A 141 -21.74 6.84 5.69
N TYR A 142 -21.39 6.18 6.79
CA TYR A 142 -20.08 6.28 7.40
C TYR A 142 -19.46 4.89 7.52
N TYR A 143 -18.13 4.86 7.52
CA TYR A 143 -17.33 3.67 7.76
C TYR A 143 -16.73 3.75 9.16
N GLU A 144 -16.46 2.61 9.79
CA GLU A 144 -15.76 2.66 11.09
C GLU A 144 -14.30 3.06 10.93
N GLU A 145 -13.72 2.66 9.80
CA GLU A 145 -12.31 2.76 9.50
C GLU A 145 -12.08 3.80 8.41
N VAL A 146 -11.02 4.59 8.57
CA VAL A 146 -10.53 5.51 7.54
C VAL A 146 -9.85 4.73 6.42
N ILE A 147 -9.06 3.71 6.77
CA ILE A 147 -8.47 2.76 5.83
C ILE A 147 -8.59 1.37 6.45
N ASN A 148 -9.23 0.44 5.74
CA ASN A 148 -9.30 -0.95 6.16
C ASN A 148 -7.92 -1.62 6.09
N ARG A 149 -7.59 -2.51 7.03
CA ARG A 149 -6.31 -3.23 7.06
C ARG A 149 -5.99 -4.03 5.78
N ASP A 150 -7.01 -4.51 5.09
CA ASP A 150 -6.87 -5.29 3.85
C ASP A 150 -6.66 -4.37 2.64
N ASP A 151 -7.05 -3.10 2.78
CA ASP A 151 -6.82 -1.98 1.87
C ASP A 151 -5.59 -1.16 2.21
N MET A 152 -4.67 -1.74 2.98
CA MET A 152 -3.47 -1.08 3.45
C MET A 152 -2.23 -1.97 3.29
N ILE A 153 -1.14 -1.34 2.89
CA ILE A 153 0.20 -1.88 2.94
C ILE A 153 1.06 -1.00 3.85
N ILE A 154 1.82 -1.65 4.73
CA ILE A 154 2.87 -1.01 5.52
C ILE A 154 4.19 -1.32 4.82
N HIS A 155 5.00 -0.29 4.60
CA HIS A 155 6.35 -0.46 4.11
C HIS A 155 7.20 -0.99 5.26
N ASP A 156 8.04 -1.99 4.98
CA ASP A 156 9.00 -2.47 5.98
C ASP A 156 9.82 -1.26 6.46
N VAL A 157 9.66 -0.90 7.74
CA VAL A 157 10.50 0.08 8.41
C VAL A 157 11.84 -0.63 8.56
N ILE A 158 12.79 -0.30 7.68
CA ILE A 158 14.16 -0.80 7.75
C ILE A 158 14.84 -0.23 8.99
#